data_AF-A0A920SGJ0-F1
#
_entry.id   AF-A0A920SGJ0-F1
#
_cell.length_a   1.000
_cell.length_b   1.000
_cell.length_c   1.000
_cell.angle_alpha   90.00
_cell.angle_beta   90.00
_cell.angle_gamma   90.00
#
_symmetry.space_group_name_H-M   'P 1'
#
loop_
_entity.id
_entity.type
_entity.pdbx_description
1 polymer ?
#
loop_
_entity_poly.entity_id
_entity_poly.type
_entity_poly.pdbx_seq_one_letter_code
_entity_poly.pdbx_strand_id
1 'polypeptide(L)'
;MTARRILFEGKRARFPVEAESGGEVFTVEGDQIVVCSGAVASPQLLMLSGIGPAEHLNSMGIDVVHDSPGVGQNLRDHPSAAVLYQATGDRPDVQAPVIQVGLRYTVEGSKPP
;
A
#
# COMPACT_ATOMS: atom_id res chain seq x y z
N MET A 1 6.06 7.11 -14.92
CA MET A 1 7.17 6.23 -14.50
C MET A 1 6.67 5.34 -13.37
N THR A 2 6.93 4.04 -13.45
CA THR A 2 6.49 3.02 -12.48
C THR A 2 7.68 2.16 -12.08
N ALA A 3 7.91 1.95 -10.78
CA ALA A 3 8.89 0.98 -10.31
C ALA A 3 8.29 -0.44 -10.37
N ARG A 4 8.98 -1.37 -11.02
CA ARG A 4 8.52 -2.75 -11.23
C ARG A 4 9.05 -3.69 -10.15
N ARG A 5 10.35 -3.59 -9.85
CA ARG A 5 11.03 -4.35 -8.78
C ARG A 5 12.39 -3.74 -8.44
N ILE A 6 12.86 -4.03 -7.24
CA ILE A 6 14.23 -3.80 -6.79
C ILE A 6 15.04 -5.05 -7.11
N LEU A 7 16.18 -4.89 -7.77
CA LEU A 7 17.07 -6.00 -8.08
C LEU A 7 18.05 -6.23 -6.92
N PHE A 8 18.49 -7.48 -6.72
CA PHE A 8 19.40 -7.87 -5.64
C PHE A 8 20.48 -8.82 -6.17
N GLU A 9 21.73 -8.65 -5.74
CA GLU A 9 22.72 -9.75 -5.70
C GLU A 9 22.91 -10.17 -4.23
N GLY A 10 22.41 -11.35 -3.88
CA GLY A 10 22.41 -11.83 -2.50
C GLY A 10 21.53 -10.96 -1.57
N LYS A 11 22.02 -10.63 -0.37
CA LYS A 11 21.27 -9.85 0.63
C LYS A 11 21.58 -8.33 0.64
N ARG A 12 22.42 -7.84 -0.28
CA ARG A 12 22.80 -6.40 -0.32
C ARG A 12 22.09 -5.72 -1.49
N ALA A 13 21.21 -4.76 -1.18
CA ALA A 13 20.61 -3.86 -2.16
C ALA A 13 21.64 -2.84 -2.68
N ARG A 14 22.59 -3.29 -3.49
CA ARG A 14 23.58 -2.44 -4.17
C ARG A 14 23.24 -2.21 -5.65
N PHE A 15 21.97 -2.36 -6.01
CA PHE A 15 21.55 -2.70 -7.37
C PHE A 15 20.35 -1.88 -7.85
N PRO A 16 20.17 -1.80 -9.18
CA PRO A 16 19.19 -0.90 -9.76
C PRO A 16 17.74 -1.28 -9.48
N VAL A 17 16.89 -0.27 -9.56
CA VAL A 17 15.44 -0.43 -9.66
C VAL A 17 15.08 -0.62 -11.12
N GLU A 18 14.35 -1.69 -11.45
CA GLU A 18 13.71 -1.83 -12.75
C GLU A 18 12.50 -0.89 -12.79
N ALA A 19 12.47 0.03 -13.74
CA ALA A 19 11.43 1.03 -13.90
C ALA A 19 10.90 1.05 -15.33
N GLU A 20 9.68 1.56 -15.49
CA GLU A 20 9.03 1.72 -16.79
C GLU A 20 8.52 3.14 -16.96
N SER A 21 8.76 3.75 -18.11
CA SER A 21 8.19 5.05 -18.47
C SER A 21 7.98 5.14 -19.97
N GLY A 22 6.81 5.60 -20.41
CA GLY A 22 6.50 5.71 -21.84
C GLY A 22 6.51 4.38 -22.60
N GLY A 23 6.33 3.25 -21.91
CA GLY A 23 6.40 1.90 -22.48
C GLY A 23 7.82 1.32 -22.57
N GLU A 24 8.84 2.10 -22.21
CA GLU A 24 10.23 1.62 -22.15
C GLU A 24 10.59 1.16 -20.75
N VAL A 25 11.24 0.00 -20.64
CA VAL A 25 11.77 -0.56 -19.40
C VAL A 25 13.26 -0.26 -19.31
N PHE A 26 13.69 0.29 -18.18
CA PHE A 26 15.08 0.66 -17.94
C PHE A 26 15.45 0.47 -16.47
N THR A 27 16.75 0.51 -16.18
CA THR A 27 17.29 0.38 -14.83
C THR A 27 17.73 1.73 -14.29
N VAL A 28 17.38 2.03 -13.04
CA VAL A 28 17.84 3.23 -12.32
C VAL A 28 18.76 2.79 -11.18
N GLU A 29 20.00 3.25 -11.21
CA GLU A 29 21.00 2.94 -10.17
C GLU A 29 20.89 3.92 -9.00
N GLY A 30 21.25 3.45 -7.81
CA GLY A 30 21.33 4.28 -6.60
C GLY A 30 22.01 3.54 -5.46
N ASP A 31 22.78 4.27 -4.65
CA ASP A 31 23.47 3.72 -3.47
C ASP A 31 22.51 3.38 -2.32
N GLN A 32 21.35 4.04 -2.29
CA GLN A 32 20.29 3.83 -1.30
C GLN A 32 18.92 3.94 -1.98
N ILE A 33 18.05 2.97 -1.67
CA ILE A 33 16.68 2.92 -2.18
C ILE A 33 15.72 3.10 -1.00
N VAL A 34 14.82 4.07 -1.09
CA VAL A 34 13.76 4.31 -0.10
C VAL A 34 12.41 4.06 -0.75
N VAL A 35 11.63 3.12 -0.21
CA VAL A 35 10.32 2.75 -0.74
C VAL A 35 9.25 3.65 -0.11
N CYS A 36 8.63 4.50 -0.95
CA CYS A 36 7.62 5.47 -0.54
C CYS A 36 6.33 5.39 -1.41
N SER A 37 6.00 4.22 -1.95
CA SER A 37 4.82 4.05 -2.83
C SER A 37 3.48 3.92 -2.08
N GLY A 38 3.45 4.22 -0.78
CA GLY A 38 2.24 4.19 0.06
C GLY A 38 1.89 2.80 0.60
N ALA A 39 0.89 2.74 1.49
CA ALA A 39 0.58 1.54 2.29
C ALA A 39 0.17 0.31 1.46
N VAL A 40 -0.34 0.51 0.24
CA VAL A 40 -0.76 -0.57 -0.66
C VAL A 40 0.37 -0.97 -1.61
N ALA A 41 0.98 -0.01 -2.32
CA ALA A 41 1.97 -0.34 -3.35
C ALA A 41 3.39 -0.58 -2.79
N SER A 42 3.71 -0.12 -1.57
CA SER A 42 5.01 -0.43 -0.95
C SER A 42 5.18 -1.91 -0.64
N PRO A 43 4.24 -2.59 0.07
CA PRO A 43 4.38 -4.03 0.28
C PRO A 43 4.30 -4.82 -1.04
N GLN A 44 3.53 -4.36 -2.03
CA GLN A 44 3.52 -4.98 -3.35
C GLN A 44 4.91 -4.92 -4.02
N LEU A 45 5.54 -3.74 -4.04
CA LEU A 45 6.88 -3.58 -4.63
C LEU A 45 7.90 -4.45 -3.89
N LEU A 46 7.84 -4.52 -2.56
CA LEU A 46 8.71 -5.40 -1.77
C LEU A 46 8.53 -6.87 -2.17
N MET A 47 7.29 -7.35 -2.29
CA MET A 47 7.00 -8.73 -2.69
C MET A 47 7.46 -9.03 -4.11
N LEU A 48 7.21 -8.14 -5.07
CA LEU A 48 7.73 -8.25 -6.45
C LEU A 48 9.26 -8.25 -6.52
N SER A 49 9.91 -7.75 -5.47
CA SER A 49 11.36 -7.72 -5.32
C SER A 49 11.90 -8.90 -4.46
N GLY A 50 11.06 -9.89 -4.14
CA GLY A 50 11.45 -11.08 -3.37
C GLY A 50 11.50 -10.87 -1.85
N ILE A 51 10.92 -9.79 -1.31
CA ILE A 51 10.83 -9.51 0.13
C ILE A 51 9.37 -9.65 0.59
N GLY A 52 9.07 -10.70 1.34
CA GLY A 52 7.70 -10.98 1.79
C GLY A 52 7.53 -12.41 2.34
N PRO A 53 6.30 -12.88 2.57
CA PRO A 53 6.04 -14.23 3.07
C PRO A 53 6.55 -15.29 2.07
N ALA A 54 7.54 -16.09 2.46
CA ALA A 54 8.23 -17.00 1.53
C ALA A 54 7.30 -17.96 0.77
N GLU A 55 6.32 -18.56 1.45
CA GLU A 55 5.36 -19.47 0.80
C GLU A 55 4.54 -18.76 -0.28
N HIS A 56 4.08 -17.54 0.01
CA HIS A 56 3.33 -16.73 -0.94
C HIS A 56 4.20 -16.36 -2.16
N LEU A 57 5.44 -15.91 -1.94
CA LEU A 57 6.38 -15.58 -3.02
C LEU A 57 6.68 -16.80 -3.91
N ASN A 58 6.98 -17.95 -3.29
CA ASN A 58 7.20 -19.20 -4.01
C ASN A 58 5.98 -19.62 -4.84
N SER A 59 4.77 -19.46 -4.30
CA SER A 59 3.52 -19.77 -5.05
C SER A 59 3.31 -18.90 -6.28
N MET A 60 3.94 -17.72 -6.31
CA MET A 60 3.91 -16.78 -7.43
C MET A 60 5.12 -16.91 -8.36
N GLY A 61 6.02 -17.87 -8.12
CA GLY A 61 7.25 -18.06 -8.91
C GLY A 61 8.28 -16.93 -8.71
N ILE A 62 8.26 -16.26 -7.56
CA ILE A 62 9.20 -15.19 -7.22
C ILE A 62 10.28 -15.74 -6.28
N ASP A 63 11.54 -15.58 -6.67
CA ASP A 63 12.69 -15.97 -5.84
C ASP A 63 12.71 -15.19 -4.52
N VAL A 64 12.84 -15.89 -3.40
CA VAL A 64 12.86 -15.31 -2.06
C VAL A 64 14.23 -14.71 -1.76
N VAL A 65 14.30 -13.38 -1.71
CA VAL A 65 15.48 -12.62 -1.23
C VAL A 65 15.47 -12.57 0.30
N HIS A 66 14.31 -12.30 0.89
CA HIS A 66 14.14 -12.25 2.34
C HIS A 66 12.73 -12.66 2.76
N ASP A 67 12.63 -13.71 3.58
CA ASP A 67 11.36 -14.11 4.19
C ASP A 67 10.96 -13.12 5.28
N SER A 68 9.91 -12.35 5.01
CA SER A 68 9.37 -11.32 5.90
C SER A 68 7.85 -11.42 5.93
N PRO A 69 7.27 -12.27 6.80
CA PRO A 69 5.84 -12.58 6.80
C PRO A 69 4.93 -11.39 7.12
N GLY A 70 5.47 -10.31 7.70
CA GLY A 70 4.72 -9.09 7.99
C GLY A 70 4.46 -8.19 6.78
N VAL A 71 5.17 -8.38 5.65
CA VAL A 71 4.97 -7.56 4.45
C VAL A 71 3.58 -7.83 3.87
N GLY A 72 2.84 -6.76 3.60
CA GLY A 72 1.47 -6.83 3.10
C GLY A 72 0.42 -7.13 4.18
N GLN A 73 0.82 -7.34 5.43
CA GLN A 73 -0.07 -7.61 6.55
C GLN A 73 -0.35 -6.34 7.37
N ASN A 74 -1.28 -6.44 8.32
CA ASN A 74 -1.63 -5.34 9.25
C ASN A 74 -2.06 -4.04 8.53
N LEU A 75 -2.76 -4.17 7.40
CA LEU A 75 -3.44 -3.04 6.78
C LEU A 75 -4.49 -2.50 7.76
N ARG A 76 -4.44 -1.18 7.99
CA ARG A 76 -5.39 -0.48 8.83
C ARG A 76 -6.01 0.64 8.01
N ASP A 77 -7.32 0.79 8.19
CA ASP A 77 -8.08 1.88 7.62
C ASP A 77 -9.16 2.29 8.62
N HIS A 78 -9.81 3.41 8.35
CA HIS A 78 -10.98 3.88 9.06
C HIS A 78 -12.22 3.52 8.23
N PRO A 79 -12.92 2.41 8.54
CA PRO A 79 -14.14 2.08 7.82
C PRO A 79 -15.15 3.21 7.99
N SER A 80 -15.70 3.68 6.87
CA SER A 80 -16.69 4.76 6.82
C SER A 80 -18.01 4.23 6.28
N ALA A 81 -19.11 4.71 6.87
CA ALA A 81 -20.46 4.46 6.38
C ALA A 81 -21.17 5.80 6.22
N ALA A 82 -21.84 5.99 5.08
CA ALA A 82 -22.64 7.17 4.80
C ALA A 82 -24.12 6.84 4.89
N VAL A 83 -24.89 7.67 5.59
CA VAL A 83 -26.34 7.67 5.53
C VAL A 83 -26.76 8.92 4.77
N LEU A 84 -27.35 8.71 3.60
CA LEU A 84 -27.79 9.79 2.73
C LEU A 84 -29.26 10.09 3.00
N TYR A 85 -29.57 11.36 3.25
CA TYR A 85 -30.93 11.85 3.43
C TYR A 85 -31.27 12.82 2.31
N GLN A 86 -32.53 12.80 1.87
CA GLN A 86 -33.05 13.85 1.01
C GLN A 86 -33.34 15.08 1.87
N ALA A 87 -32.59 16.15 1.66
CA ALA A 87 -32.83 17.43 2.33
C ALA A 87 -33.97 18.20 1.66
N THR A 88 -34.79 18.88 2.47
CA THR A 88 -35.75 19.89 2.02
C THR A 88 -35.19 21.29 2.33
N GLY A 89 -35.25 22.22 1.38
CA GLY A 89 -34.76 23.60 1.54
C GLY A 89 -33.59 23.94 0.60
N ASP A 90 -32.99 25.11 0.79
CA ASP A 90 -31.86 25.57 0.00
C ASP A 90 -30.61 24.73 0.26
N ARG A 91 -29.76 24.60 -0.77
CA ARG A 91 -28.48 23.91 -0.62
C ARG A 91 -27.62 24.65 0.41
N PRO A 92 -26.98 23.94 1.35
CA PRO A 92 -26.02 24.56 2.25
C PRO A 92 -24.86 25.18 1.47
N ASP A 93 -24.25 26.21 2.03
CA ASP A 93 -23.05 26.85 1.49
C ASP A 93 -21.96 25.79 1.24
N VAL A 94 -21.29 25.87 0.09
CA VAL A 94 -20.19 24.98 -0.30
C VAL A 94 -18.96 25.11 0.61
N GLN A 95 -18.88 26.21 1.37
CA GLN A 95 -17.85 26.42 2.40
C GLN A 95 -18.27 25.88 3.78
N ALA A 96 -19.49 25.37 3.93
CA ALA A 96 -19.92 24.77 5.18
C ALA A 96 -19.14 23.47 5.47
N PRO A 97 -18.87 23.14 6.75
CA PRO A 97 -18.17 21.89 7.10
C PRO A 97 -18.90 20.65 6.56
N VAL A 98 -18.17 19.79 5.84
CA VAL A 98 -18.72 18.61 5.14
C VAL A 98 -19.09 17.47 6.09
N ILE A 99 -18.48 17.44 7.28
CA ILE A 99 -18.80 16.47 8.34
C ILE A 99 -19.38 17.26 9.51
N GLN A 100 -20.70 17.15 9.71
CA GLN A 100 -21.39 17.79 10.83
C GLN A 100 -21.65 16.84 12.00
N VAL A 101 -21.67 15.52 11.75
CA VAL A 101 -21.90 14.49 12.77
C VAL A 101 -20.97 13.31 12.51
N GLY A 102 -20.15 12.96 13.50
CA GLY A 102 -19.38 11.73 13.55
C GLY A 102 -19.88 10.86 14.70
N LEU A 103 -20.39 9.66 14.40
CA LEU A 103 -20.79 8.69 15.42
C LEU A 103 -19.65 7.68 15.60
N ARG A 104 -19.00 7.70 16.76
CA ARG A 104 -18.07 6.64 17.15
C ARG A 104 -18.84 5.64 18.01
N TYR A 105 -18.97 4.41 17.52
CA TYR A 105 -19.58 3.32 18.27
C TYR A 105 -18.67 2.08 18.23
N THR A 106 -18.82 1.22 19.22
CA THR A 106 -18.16 -0.09 19.29
C THR A 106 -19.26 -1.14 19.33
N VAL A 107 -19.19 -2.14 18.46
CA VAL A 107 -20.21 -3.20 18.39
C VAL A 107 -19.98 -4.18 19.53
N GLU A 108 -21.05 -4.66 20.17
CA GLU A 108 -20.99 -5.69 21.19
C GLU A 108 -20.26 -6.94 20.67
N GLY A 109 -19.25 -7.41 21.39
CA GLY A 109 -18.35 -8.49 20.96
C GLY A 109 -17.06 -8.05 20.25
N SER A 110 -16.87 -6.75 20.00
CA SER A 110 -15.61 -6.21 19.48
C SER A 110 -14.50 -6.31 20.54
N LYS A 111 -13.42 -7.06 20.26
CA LYS A 111 -12.23 -7.07 21.14
C LYS A 111 -11.37 -5.85 20.84
N PRO A 112 -10.83 -5.14 21.86
CA PRO A 112 -9.79 -4.15 21.62
C PRO A 112 -8.56 -4.84 21.00
N PRO A 113 -7.77 -4.11 20.18
CA PRO A 113 -6.56 -4.64 19.58
C PRO A 113 -5.50 -5.03 20.62
#